data_AF-A0A930B358-F1
#
_entry.id   AF-A0A930B358-F1
#
_cell.length_a   1.000
_cell.length_b   1.000
_cell.length_c   1.000
_cell.angle_alpha   90.00
_cell.angle_beta   90.00
_cell.angle_gamma   90.00
#
_symmetry.space_group_name_H-M   'P 1'
#
loop_
_entity.id
_entity.type
_entity.pdbx_description
1 polymer ?
#
loop_
_entity_poly.entity_id
_entity_poly.type
_entity_poly.pdbx_seq_one_letter_code
_entity_poly.pdbx_strand_id
1 'polypeptide(L)' 'LSLYSNYLDKPQNVDIDYTLNVLMKVNDFLSANFTFQAIYDDDAVKAFQIREVFGAGFTYKF' A
#
# COMPACT_ATOMS: atom_id res chain seq x y z
N LEU A 1 -36.76 -23.12 -13.21
CA LEU A 1 -35.40 -22.53 -13.25
C LEU A 1 -35.42 -21.31 -12.34
N SER A 2 -35.07 -21.49 -11.06
CA SER A 2 -35.12 -20.40 -10.08
C SER A 2 -33.84 -19.58 -10.19
N LEU A 3 -33.98 -18.36 -10.70
CA LEU A 3 -32.90 -17.39 -10.80
C LEU A 3 -32.59 -16.85 -9.39
N TYR A 4 -31.55 -17.41 -8.76
CA TYR A 4 -30.92 -16.79 -7.59
C TYR A 4 -30.09 -15.60 -8.08
N SER A 5 -30.64 -14.40 -7.96
CA SER A 5 -29.87 -13.16 -8.02
C SER A 5 -29.65 -12.70 -6.59
N ASN A 6 -28.55 -13.14 -5.98
CA ASN A 6 -28.05 -12.56 -4.73
C ASN A 6 -26.71 -11.85 -4.96
N TYR A 7 -26.60 -11.13 -6.08
CA TYR A 7 -25.45 -10.29 -6.41
C TYR A 7 -25.71 -8.81 -6.09
N LEU A 8 -26.57 -8.54 -5.10
CA LEU A 8 -27.02 -7.18 -4.81
C LEU A 8 -26.97 -6.85 -3.31
N ASP A 9 -25.95 -7.31 -2.59
CA ASP A 9 -25.84 -7.01 -1.16
C ASP A 9 -24.50 -6.42 -0.73
N LYS A 10 -23.79 -5.73 -1.65
CA LYS A 10 -22.76 -4.67 -1.47
C LYS A 10 -21.55 -4.82 -2.42
N PRO A 11 -21.60 -4.28 -3.65
CA PRO A 11 -20.39 -4.09 -4.47
C PRO A 11 -19.53 -2.89 -4.02
N GLN A 12 -19.92 -2.19 -2.94
CA GLN A 12 -19.37 -0.88 -2.55
C GLN A 12 -18.27 -0.93 -1.48
N ASN A 13 -17.99 -2.06 -0.85
CA ASN A 13 -16.84 -2.16 0.06
C ASN A 13 -15.61 -2.52 -0.76
N VAL A 14 -15.11 -1.55 -1.53
CA VAL A 14 -13.84 -1.67 -2.25
C VAL A 14 -12.75 -1.13 -1.33
N ASP A 15 -12.22 -2.00 -0.48
CA ASP A 15 -11.04 -1.70 0.33
C ASP A 15 -9.79 -1.86 -0.54
N ILE A 16 -9.13 -0.75 -0.88
CA ILE A 16 -7.91 -0.76 -1.69
C ILE A 16 -6.73 -0.57 -0.75
N ASP A 17 -5.93 -1.63 -0.54
CA ASP A 17 -4.61 -1.54 0.06
C ASP A 17 -3.55 -1.67 -1.04
N TYR A 18 -2.89 -0.54 -1.35
CA TYR A 18 -1.80 -0.50 -2.30
C TYR A 18 -0.50 -0.13 -1.60
N THR A 19 0.37 -1.11 -1.42
CA THR A 19 1.68 -0.94 -0.80
C THR A 19 2.79 -1.17 -1.82
N LEU A 20 3.65 -0.18 -2.01
CA LEU A 20 4.82 -0.19 -2.89
C LEU A 20 6.09 -0.03 -2.04
N ASN A 21 7.00 -1.00 -2.13
CA ASN A 21 8.29 -0.96 -1.45
C ASN A 21 9.41 -1.02 -2.49
N VAL A 22 10.27 -0.01 -2.48
CA VAL A 22 11.42 0.13 -3.38
C VAL A 22 12.68 0.21 -2.54
N LEU A 23 13.47 -0.86 -2.59
CA LEU A 23 14.76 -0.92 -1.92
C LEU A 23 15.86 -0.66 -2.95
N MET A 24 16.54 0.46 -2.81
CA MET A 24 17.61 0.89 -3.70
C MET A 24 18.95 0.64 -3.02
N LYS A 25 19.70 -0.34 -3.53
CA LYS A 25 21.12 -0.48 -3.17
C LYS A 25 21.92 0.44 -4.08
N VAL A 26 22.30 1.61 -3.56
CA VAL A 26 23.06 2.61 -4.33
C VAL A 26 24.52 2.17 -4.43
N ASN A 27 25.13 1.74 -3.32
CA ASN A 27 26.48 1.19 -3.25
C ASN A 27 26.60 0.22 -2.05
N ASP A 28 27.73 -0.47 -1.90
CA ASP A 28 27.98 -1.32 -0.71
C ASP A 28 27.93 -0.55 0.62
N PHE A 29 28.11 0.78 0.55
CA PHE A 29 28.04 1.68 1.71
C PHE A 29 26.75 2.47 1.82
N LEU A 30 25.90 2.48 0.80
CA LEU A 30 24.72 3.34 0.74
C LEU A 30 23.50 2.57 0.25
N SER A 31 22.47 2.52 1.09
CA SER A 31 21.15 2.00 0.73
C SER A 31 20.10 3.09 0.93
N ALA A 32 19.06 3.03 0.13
CA ALA A 32 17.85 3.80 0.32
C ALA A 32 16.65 2.86 0.28
N ASN A 33 15.64 3.15 1.07
CA ASN A 33 14.38 2.46 1.13
C ASN A 33 13.27 3.49 0.95
N PHE A 34 12.38 3.23 0.00
CA PHE A 34 11.21 4.05 -0.26
C PHE A 34 9.98 3.16 -0.16
N THR A 35 9.12 3.46 0.80
CA THR A 35 7.84 2.78 0.99
C THR A 35 6.72 3.78 0.77
N PHE A 36 5.84 3.46 -0.17
CA PHE A 36 4.62 4.20 -0.44
C PHE A 36 3.42 3.29 -0.15
N GLN A 37 2.44 3.80 0.58
CA GLN A 37 1.23 3.10 0.96
C GLN A 37 0.02 3.99 0.67
N ALA A 38 -0.97 3.44 0.01
CA ALA A 38 -2.26 4.08 -0.23
C ALA A 38 -3.36 3.13 0.21
N ILE A 39 -4.10 3.53 1.24
CA ILE A 39 -5.22 2.78 1.80
C ILE A 39 -6.49 3.59 1.52
N TYR A 40 -7.46 2.95 0.87
CA TYR A 40 -8.80 3.47 0.64
C TYR A 40 -9.80 2.54 1.33
N ASP A 41 -10.59 3.09 2.25
CA ASP A 41 -11.65 2.40 3.00
C ASP A 41 -12.95 3.16 2.72
N ASP A 42 -13.95 2.47 2.15
CA ASP A 42 -15.24 3.08 1.80
C ASP A 42 -16.26 2.99 2.96
N ASP A 43 -15.93 2.27 4.04
CA ASP A 43 -16.85 1.84 5.10
C ASP A 43 -16.74 2.69 6.38
N ALA A 44 -15.53 3.14 6.78
CA ALA A 44 -15.34 3.80 8.07
C ALA A 44 -15.28 5.35 8.01
N VAL A 45 -14.51 5.89 7.07
CA VAL A 45 -14.38 7.33 6.81
C VAL A 45 -14.03 7.40 5.34
N LYS A 46 -14.80 8.11 4.52
CA LYS A 46 -14.49 8.38 3.10
C LYS A 46 -13.20 9.21 2.96
N ALA A 47 -12.09 8.66 3.39
CA ALA A 47 -10.82 9.32 3.57
C ALA A 47 -9.74 8.41 3.00
N PHE A 48 -9.10 8.91 1.97
CA PHE A 48 -7.95 8.27 1.39
C PHE A 48 -6.74 8.51 2.30
N GLN A 49 -6.17 7.44 2.87
CA GLN A 49 -4.98 7.53 3.70
C GLN A 49 -3.74 7.18 2.85
N ILE A 50 -2.90 8.19 2.63
CA ILE A 50 -1.59 8.01 1.99
C ILE A 50 -0.51 8.04 3.06
N ARG A 51 0.43 7.10 2.99
CA ARG A 51 1.63 7.01 3.83
C ARG A 51 2.85 6.91 2.93
N GLU A 52 3.81 7.80 3.12
CA GLU A 52 5.10 7.75 2.44
C GLU A 52 6.21 7.70 3.49
N VAL A 53 7.15 6.77 3.32
CA VAL A 53 8.30 6.59 4.19
C VAL A 53 9.54 6.53 3.31
N PHE A 54 10.41 7.52 3.45
CA PHE A 54 11.72 7.53 2.84
C PHE A 54 12.79 7.30 3.91
N GLY A 55 13.65 6.32 3.67
CA GLY A 55 14.81 6.00 4.50
C GLY A 55 16.07 5.99 3.65
N ALA A 56 17.14 6.59 4.15
CA ALA A 56 18.48 6.44 3.59
C ALA A 56 19.40 5.92 4.69
N GLY A 57 20.17 4.87 4.40
CA GLY A 57 21.07 4.21 5.32
C GLY A 57 22.50 4.23 4.79
N PHE A 58 23.43 4.64 5.63
CA PHE A 58 24.86 4.50 5.37
C PHE A 58 25.40 3.32 6.18
N THR A 59 26.07 2.38 5.53
CA THR A 59 26.64 1.19 6.17
C THR A 59 28.12 1.12 5.89
N TYR A 60 28.97 1.37 6.89
CA TYR A 60 30.42 1.19 6.76
C TYR A 60 30.81 -0.17 7.35
N LYS A 61 31.27 -1.10 6.49
CA LYS A 61 31.88 -2.36 6.94
C LYS A 61 33.40 -2.23 6.86
N PHE A 62 34.06 -2.43 8.01
CA PHE A 62 35.52 -2.46 8.16
C PHE A 62 36.10 -3.80 7.69
#